data_AF-A0AAW9CIP4-F1
#
_entry.id   AF-A0AAW9CIP4-F1
#
_cell.length_a   1.000
_cell.length_b   1.000
_cell.length_c   1.000
_cell.angle_alpha   90.00
_cell.angle_beta   90.00
_cell.angle_gamma   90.00
#
_symmetry.space_group_name_H-M   'P 1'
#
loop_
_entity.id
_entity.type
_entity.pdbx_description
1 polymer ?
#
loop_
_entity_poly.entity_id
_entity_poly.type
_entity_poly.pdbx_seq_one_letter_code
_entity_poly.pdbx_strand_id
1 'polypeptide(L)'
;MSESMVLRFQAMALDNESSVTALLRMAKAIAIKLNLANVSEWIDNELNGYKDTKVPDYRVVIGQLRAVHPMHGLIEAPVADSKFEKRLSTVHIMSSIGELESISPKSVMTFPISESPRII
;
A
#
# COMPACT_ATOMS: atom_id res chain seq x y z
N MET A 1 19.08 30.96 14.68
CA MET A 1 18.20 31.07 13.49
C MET A 1 17.25 29.89 13.52
N SER A 2 15.94 30.11 13.63
CA SER A 2 14.95 29.03 13.57
C SER A 2 14.81 28.56 12.12
N GLU A 3 15.09 27.29 11.85
CA GLU A 3 14.91 26.70 10.52
C GLU A 3 13.41 26.68 10.14
N SER A 4 13.09 27.05 8.89
CA SER A 4 11.72 26.95 8.38
C SER A 4 11.31 25.48 8.25
N MET A 5 10.07 25.15 8.60
CA MET A 5 9.55 23.79 8.45
C MET A 5 9.62 23.27 7.02
N VAL A 6 9.46 24.17 6.04
CA VAL A 6 9.55 23.80 4.62
C VAL A 6 10.98 23.38 4.26
N LEU A 7 11.98 24.10 4.75
CA LEU A 7 13.40 23.75 4.53
C LEU A 7 13.74 22.41 5.18
N ARG A 8 13.27 22.20 6.42
CA ARG A 8 13.44 20.92 7.11
C ARG A 8 12.77 19.77 6.36
N PHE A 9 11.56 19.97 5.82
CA PHE A 9 10.88 18.96 5.02
C PHE A 9 11.62 18.63 3.73
N GLN A 10 12.15 19.64 3.04
CA GLN A 10 12.99 19.45 1.85
C GLN A 10 14.28 18.69 2.20
N ALA A 11 14.92 19.03 3.32
CA ALA A 11 16.10 18.32 3.80
C ALA A 11 15.80 16.84 4.10
N MET A 12 14.69 16.54 4.78
CA MET A 12 14.24 15.17 5.02
C MET A 12 13.90 14.42 3.73
N ALA A 13 13.35 15.10 2.73
CA ALA A 13 13.01 14.47 1.45
C ALA A 13 14.23 14.16 0.57
N LEU A 14 15.33 14.91 0.76
CA LEU A 14 16.60 14.70 0.06
C LEU A 14 17.51 13.70 0.79
N ASP A 15 17.21 13.41 2.05
CA ASP A 15 17.91 12.43 2.87
C ASP A 15 17.36 11.02 2.64
N ASN A 16 18.25 10.07 2.37
CA ASN A 16 17.86 8.67 2.12
C ASN A 16 17.61 7.86 3.39
N GLU A 17 18.00 8.38 4.56
CA GLU A 17 17.80 7.71 5.86
C GLU A 17 16.42 7.98 6.47
N SER A 18 15.73 9.00 5.96
CA SER A 18 14.43 9.41 6.47
C SER A 18 13.33 8.47 5.98
N SER A 19 12.56 7.88 6.91
CA SER A 19 11.42 7.04 6.54
C SER A 19 10.29 7.85 5.91
N VAL A 20 9.56 7.24 4.98
CA VAL A 20 8.38 7.81 4.32
C VAL A 20 7.33 8.19 5.38
N THR A 21 7.18 7.35 6.41
CA THR A 21 6.29 7.66 7.54
C THR A 21 6.70 8.96 8.26
N ALA A 22 7.99 9.17 8.51
CA ALA A 22 8.47 10.39 9.16
C ALA A 22 8.25 11.63 8.27
N LEU A 23 8.50 11.49 6.97
CA LEU A 23 8.29 12.54 5.98
C LEU A 23 6.80 12.95 5.90
N LEU A 24 5.88 11.99 5.87
CA LEU A 24 4.44 12.24 5.84
C LEU A 24 3.92 12.94 7.10
N ARG A 25 4.45 12.58 8.29
CA ARG A 25 4.11 13.28 9.54
C ARG A 25 4.52 14.76 9.50
N MET A 26 5.70 15.05 8.96
CA MET A 26 6.17 16.43 8.77
C MET A 26 5.32 17.17 7.73
N ALA A 27 4.99 16.51 6.61
CA ALA A 27 4.09 17.06 5.59
C ALA A 27 2.72 17.40 6.17
N LYS A 28 2.17 16.55 7.06
CA LYS A 28 0.89 16.81 7.73
C LYS A 28 0.94 18.07 8.59
N ALA A 29 2.02 18.24 9.37
CA ALA A 29 2.20 19.43 10.20
C ALA A 29 2.25 20.71 9.35
N ILE A 30 2.88 20.66 8.18
CA ILE A 30 2.91 21.76 7.21
C ILE A 30 1.53 21.99 6.60
N ALA A 31 0.83 20.93 6.17
CA ALA A 31 -0.50 21.01 5.58
C ALA A 31 -1.51 21.66 6.53
N ILE A 32 -1.49 21.32 7.81
CA ILE A 32 -2.35 21.95 8.83
C ILE A 32 -2.03 23.45 8.95
N LYS A 33 -0.75 23.83 8.98
CA LYS A 33 -0.35 25.25 9.09
C LYS A 33 -0.70 26.08 7.87
N LEU A 34 -0.71 25.48 6.69
CA LEU A 34 -1.11 26.12 5.43
C LEU A 34 -2.61 25.96 5.14
N ASN A 35 -3.38 25.37 6.06
CA ASN A 35 -4.81 25.10 5.93
C ASN A 35 -5.19 24.29 4.68
N LEU A 36 -4.36 23.29 4.33
CA LEU A 36 -4.55 22.40 3.18
C LEU A 36 -5.32 21.14 3.60
N ALA A 37 -6.63 21.28 3.80
CA ALA A 37 -7.48 20.20 4.33
C ALA A 37 -7.40 18.91 3.49
N ASN A 38 -7.53 19.01 2.15
CA ASN A 38 -7.48 17.85 1.26
C ASN A 38 -6.16 17.06 1.37
N VAL A 39 -5.04 17.77 1.55
CA VAL A 39 -3.71 17.16 1.69
C VAL A 39 -3.60 16.48 3.05
N SER A 40 -4.08 17.13 4.12
CA SER A 40 -4.08 16.53 5.46
C SER A 40 -4.91 15.24 5.51
N GLU A 41 -6.09 15.24 4.90
CA GLU A 41 -6.96 14.06 4.83
C GLU A 41 -6.31 12.92 4.03
N TRP A 42 -5.72 13.24 2.88
CA TRP A 42 -4.96 12.26 2.10
C TRP A 42 -3.80 11.66 2.90
N ILE A 43 -3.02 12.48 3.61
CA ILE A 43 -1.92 12.00 4.47
C ILE A 43 -2.45 11.10 5.59
N ASP A 44 -3.61 11.42 6.15
CA ASP A 44 -4.23 10.59 7.20
C ASP A 44 -4.62 9.20 6.68
N ASN A 45 -5.15 9.11 5.47
CA ASN A 45 -5.40 7.82 4.83
C ASN A 45 -4.10 7.07 4.52
N GLU A 46 -3.06 7.77 4.08
CA GLU A 46 -1.76 7.15 3.79
C GLU A 46 -1.07 6.60 5.05
N LEU A 47 -1.15 7.33 6.17
CA LEU A 47 -0.55 6.96 7.46
C LEU A 47 -1.31 5.89 8.21
N ASN A 48 -2.65 5.89 8.15
CA ASN A 48 -3.49 4.97 8.93
C ASN A 48 -4.04 3.81 8.10
N GLY A 49 -3.82 3.82 6.79
CA GLY A 49 -4.44 2.91 5.85
C GLY A 49 -5.82 3.39 5.39
N TYR A 50 -6.22 2.90 4.23
CA TYR A 50 -7.50 3.16 3.62
C TYR A 50 -8.53 2.15 4.15
N LYS A 51 -9.73 2.60 4.51
CA LYS A 51 -10.81 1.72 4.99
C LYS A 51 -11.94 1.63 3.96
N ASP A 52 -12.81 2.63 3.94
CA ASP A 52 -13.98 2.69 3.07
C ASP A 52 -13.79 3.67 1.89
N THR A 53 -12.56 4.15 1.71
CA THR A 53 -12.22 5.16 0.71
C THR A 53 -11.55 4.52 -0.50
N LYS A 54 -11.84 5.06 -1.68
CA LYS A 54 -11.12 4.68 -2.91
C LYS A 54 -9.64 4.99 -2.75
N VAL A 55 -8.78 4.00 -3.00
CA VAL A 55 -7.33 4.20 -3.02
C VAL A 55 -6.88 4.97 -4.27
N PRO A 56 -5.78 5.73 -4.18
CA PRO A 56 -5.13 6.31 -5.35
C PRO A 56 -4.64 5.26 -6.34
N ASP A 57 -4.51 5.62 -7.61
CA ASP A 57 -4.13 4.68 -8.68
C ASP A 57 -2.75 4.03 -8.45
N TYR A 58 -1.81 4.73 -7.81
CA TYR A 58 -0.49 4.19 -7.45
C TYR A 58 -0.53 3.09 -6.37
N ARG A 59 -1.67 2.93 -5.68
CA ARG A 59 -1.92 1.85 -4.70
C ARG A 59 -2.63 0.66 -5.32
N VAL A 60 -2.91 0.69 -6.63
CA VAL A 60 -3.48 -0.42 -7.38
C VAL A 60 -2.35 -1.16 -8.08
N VAL A 61 -2.14 -2.42 -7.70
CA VAL A 61 -1.08 -3.27 -8.25
C VAL A 61 -1.69 -4.45 -8.99
N ILE A 62 -1.10 -4.80 -10.13
CA ILE A 62 -1.48 -5.99 -10.91
C ILE A 62 -0.44 -7.07 -10.62
N GLY A 63 -0.87 -8.13 -9.93
CA GLY A 63 -0.06 -9.28 -9.60
C GLY A 63 -0.18 -10.43 -10.60
N GLN A 64 0.68 -11.44 -10.45
CA GLN A 64 0.57 -12.70 -11.18
C GLN A 64 -0.23 -13.71 -10.33
N LEU A 65 -1.22 -14.37 -10.94
CA LEU A 65 -2.00 -15.41 -10.26
C LEU A 65 -1.18 -16.68 -10.10
N ARG A 66 -1.07 -17.14 -8.85
CA ARG A 66 -0.41 -18.38 -8.47
C ARG A 66 -1.28 -19.14 -7.48
N ALA A 67 -1.25 -20.46 -7.57
CA ALA A 67 -1.90 -21.36 -6.63
C ALA A 67 -0.84 -22.15 -5.84
N VAL A 68 -1.16 -22.48 -4.59
CA VAL A 68 -0.33 -23.36 -3.76
C VAL A 68 -0.78 -24.80 -3.98
N HIS A 69 0.01 -25.59 -4.71
CA HIS A 69 -0.21 -27.01 -4.91
C HIS A 69 0.42 -27.82 -3.75
N PRO A 70 -0.30 -28.77 -3.13
CA PRO A 70 0.19 -29.53 -1.96
C PRO A 70 1.55 -30.22 -2.16
N MET A 71 1.84 -30.69 -3.38
CA MET A 71 3.10 -31.38 -3.69
C MET A 71 4.10 -30.55 -4.51
N HIS A 72 3.67 -29.50 -5.20
CA HIS A 72 4.49 -28.78 -6.18
C HIS A 72 4.79 -27.34 -5.79
N GLY A 73 4.27 -26.89 -4.63
CA GLY A 73 4.45 -25.51 -4.18
C GLY A 73 3.68 -24.53 -5.05
N LEU A 74 4.23 -23.33 -5.24
CA LEU A 74 3.60 -22.27 -6.04
C LEU A 74 3.65 -22.61 -7.53
N ILE A 75 2.48 -22.81 -8.13
CA ILE A 75 2.30 -23.02 -9.57
C ILE A 75 1.52 -21.86 -10.19
N GLU A 76 1.72 -21.59 -11.48
CA GLU A 76 0.94 -20.60 -12.20
C GLU A 76 -0.51 -21.08 -12.36
N ALA A 77 -1.46 -20.16 -12.16
CA ALA A 77 -2.88 -20.46 -12.22
C ALA A 77 -3.62 -19.43 -13.10
N PRO A 78 -3.36 -19.42 -14.42
CA PRO A 78 -4.04 -18.50 -15.34
C PRO A 78 -5.53 -18.85 -15.43
N VAL A 79 -6.36 -17.83 -15.63
CA VAL A 79 -7.82 -18.01 -15.79
C VAL A 79 -8.24 -17.69 -17.21
N ALA A 80 -9.01 -18.58 -17.84
CA ALA A 80 -9.40 -18.46 -19.24
C ALA A 80 -10.16 -17.16 -19.56
N ASP A 81 -11.01 -16.68 -18.64
CA ASP A 81 -11.68 -15.40 -18.80
C ASP A 81 -10.76 -14.23 -18.40
N SER A 82 -10.26 -13.51 -19.40
CA SER A 82 -9.39 -12.34 -19.23
C SER A 82 -9.99 -11.24 -18.34
N LYS A 83 -11.31 -11.05 -18.32
CA LYS A 83 -11.96 -10.03 -17.48
C LYS A 83 -11.94 -10.47 -16.02
N PHE A 84 -12.16 -11.75 -15.79
CA PHE A 84 -12.12 -12.34 -14.46
C PHE A 84 -10.68 -12.43 -13.93
N GLU A 85 -9.72 -12.83 -14.78
CA GLU A 85 -8.29 -12.82 -14.46
C GLU A 85 -7.78 -11.44 -14.04
N LYS A 86 -8.16 -10.39 -14.78
CA LYS A 86 -7.84 -8.99 -14.41
C LYS A 86 -8.40 -8.61 -13.05
N ARG A 87 -9.63 -9.03 -12.72
CA ARG A 87 -10.23 -8.75 -11.40
C ARG A 87 -9.49 -9.46 -10.27
N LEU A 88 -9.10 -10.72 -10.48
CA LEU A 88 -8.38 -11.49 -9.46
C LEU A 88 -6.93 -11.02 -9.27
N SER A 89 -6.28 -10.57 -10.35
CA SER A 89 -4.91 -10.08 -10.33
C SER A 89 -4.77 -8.65 -9.79
N THR A 90 -5.87 -7.89 -9.72
CA THR A 90 -5.85 -6.51 -9.25
C THR A 90 -5.98 -6.44 -7.73
N VAL A 91 -4.93 -5.95 -7.07
CA VAL A 91 -4.89 -5.77 -5.61
C VAL A 91 -4.91 -4.28 -5.30
N HIS A 92 -5.81 -3.89 -4.40
CA HIS A 92 -5.87 -2.52 -3.86
C HIS A 92 -5.16 -2.51 -2.51
N ILE A 93 -4.06 -1.78 -2.41
CA ILE A 93 -3.23 -1.76 -1.19
C ILE A 93 -3.84 -0.79 -0.17
N MET A 94 -4.59 -1.36 0.77
CA MET A 94 -5.31 -0.61 1.82
C MET A 94 -4.46 -0.35 3.08
N SER A 95 -3.37 -1.10 3.29
CA SER A 95 -2.52 -1.01 4.49
C SER A 95 -1.92 0.37 4.75
N SER A 96 -1.58 0.67 5.99
CA SER A 96 -0.83 1.87 6.34
C SER A 96 0.57 1.89 5.70
N ILE A 97 1.13 3.07 5.41
CA ILE A 97 2.50 3.16 4.89
C ILE A 97 3.54 2.55 5.84
N GLY A 98 3.31 2.63 7.17
CA GLY A 98 4.18 2.02 8.16
C GLY A 98 4.19 0.49 8.09
N GLU A 99 3.04 -0.14 7.80
CA GLU A 99 3.00 -1.57 7.47
C GLU A 99 3.81 -1.85 6.20
N LEU A 100 3.62 -1.06 5.15
CA LEU A 100 4.33 -1.27 3.88
C LEU A 100 5.84 -1.14 4.02
N GLU A 101 6.33 -0.19 4.83
CA GLU A 101 7.76 -0.05 5.13
C GLU A 101 8.33 -1.26 5.88
N SER A 102 7.52 -1.95 6.68
CA SER A 102 7.94 -3.14 7.41
C SER A 102 8.00 -4.41 6.55
N ILE A 103 7.42 -4.38 5.35
CA ILE A 103 7.37 -5.53 4.44
C ILE A 103 8.73 -5.72 3.77
N SER A 104 9.25 -6.95 3.84
CA SER A 104 10.47 -7.33 3.12
C SER A 104 10.22 -7.38 1.60
N PRO A 105 11.20 -6.99 0.75
CA PRO A 105 11.04 -7.02 -0.71
C PRO A 105 10.68 -8.40 -1.29
N LYS A 106 10.96 -9.50 -0.56
CA LYS A 106 10.67 -10.88 -0.99
C LYS A 106 9.39 -11.45 -0.38
N SER A 107 8.52 -10.61 0.16
CA SER A 107 7.29 -11.05 0.81
C SER A 107 6.24 -11.50 -0.22
N VAL A 108 5.47 -12.53 0.12
CA VAL A 108 4.36 -13.04 -0.70
C VAL A 108 3.05 -12.75 0.03
N MET A 109 2.12 -12.09 -0.63
CA MET A 109 0.76 -11.91 -0.11
C MET A 109 -0.05 -13.18 -0.40
N THR A 110 -0.43 -13.90 0.64
CA THR A 110 -1.25 -15.11 0.54
C THR A 110 -2.67 -14.78 0.99
N PHE A 111 -3.62 -14.92 0.08
CA PHE A 111 -5.04 -14.82 0.41
C PHE A 111 -5.58 -16.23 0.63
N PRO A 112 -5.98 -16.60 1.86
CA PRO A 112 -6.63 -17.88 2.09
C PRO A 112 -7.96 -17.85 1.33
N ILE A 113 -8.12 -18.76 0.37
CA ILE A 113 -9.44 -19.07 -0.17
C ILE A 113 -10.18 -19.73 0.99
N SER A 114 -11.19 -19.05 1.56
CA SER A 114 -12.02 -19.65 2.60
C SER A 114 -12.55 -20.97 2.07
N GLU A 115 -12.35 -22.05 2.83
CA GLU A 115 -12.68 -23.43 2.45
C GLU A 115 -13.98 -23.48 1.65
N SER A 116 -13.88 -23.91 0.38
CA SER A 116 -15.07 -24.33 -0.35
C SER A 116 -15.66 -25.55 0.37
N PRO A 117 -17.00 -25.66 0.45
CA PRO A 117 -17.67 -26.69 1.21
C PRO A 117 -17.20 -28.06 0.72
N ARG A 118 -16.94 -28.96 1.66
CA ARG A 118 -16.63 -30.37 1.41
C ARG A 118 -17.64 -30.93 0.41
N ILE A 119 -17.19 -31.21 -0.81
CA ILE A 119 -17.94 -32.04 -1.75
C ILE A 119 -17.76 -33.46 -1.23
N ILE A 120 -18.85 -34.01 -0.68
CA ILE A 120 -19.01 -35.42 -0.30
C ILE A 120 -19.17 -36.25 -1.57
#